data_AF-A0AAW5TJ36-F1
#
_entry.id   AF-A0AAW5TJ36-F1
#
_cell.length_a   1.000
_cell.length_b   1.000
_cell.length_c   1.000
_cell.angle_alpha   90.00
_cell.angle_beta   90.00
_cell.angle_gamma   90.00
#
_symmetry.space_group_name_H-M   'P 1'
#
loop_
_entity.id
_entity.type
_entity.pdbx_description
1 polymer ?
#
loop_
_entity_poly.entity_id
_entity_poly.type
_entity_poly.pdbx_seq_one_letter_code
_entity_poly.pdbx_strand_id
1 'polypeptide(L)'
;AASATLAGIPGAVKLLEESIDLIDTKYWLDDEGRCVEAYDRTFTDLDTYRGQNANMHLTEAFLAAYEATNDKEFLKRASRIAENTVGQAVSSEQG
;
A
#
# COMPACT_ATOMS: atom_id res chain seq x y z
N ALA A 1 3.85 -3.66 -12.01
CA ALA A 1 2.64 -4.33 -12.54
C ALA A 1 1.65 -3.33 -13.15
N ALA A 2 1.26 -2.27 -12.44
CA ALA A 2 0.32 -1.25 -12.94
C ALA A 2 0.74 -0.59 -14.27
N SER A 3 1.95 -0.03 -14.36
CA SER A 3 2.42 0.58 -15.63
C SER A 3 2.51 -0.43 -16.79
N ALA A 4 2.87 -1.68 -16.50
CA ALA A 4 2.89 -2.75 -17.49
C ALA A 4 1.47 -3.13 -17.97
N THR A 5 0.48 -3.03 -17.07
CA THR A 5 -0.94 -3.20 -17.41
C THR A 5 -1.41 -2.10 -18.35
N LEU A 6 -1.10 -0.84 -18.04
CA LEU A 6 -1.38 0.31 -18.91
C LEU A 6 -0.69 0.19 -20.27
N ALA A 7 0.51 -0.38 -20.31
CA ALA A 7 1.25 -0.65 -21.55
C ALA A 7 0.75 -1.88 -22.33
N GLY A 8 -0.25 -2.62 -21.84
CA GLY A 8 -0.81 -3.79 -22.51
C GLY A 8 0.13 -5.01 -22.54
N ILE A 9 1.08 -5.11 -21.62
CA ILE A 9 2.03 -6.23 -21.58
C ILE A 9 1.29 -7.52 -21.17
N PRO A 10 1.42 -8.63 -21.94
CA PRO A 10 0.78 -9.90 -21.59
C PRO A 10 1.14 -10.36 -20.18
N GLY A 11 0.12 -10.74 -19.40
CA GLY A 11 0.27 -11.21 -18.02
C GLY A 11 0.38 -10.11 -16.96
N ALA A 12 0.49 -8.83 -17.35
CA ALA A 12 0.65 -7.74 -16.38
C ALA A 12 -0.58 -7.54 -15.47
N VAL A 13 -1.79 -7.74 -16.01
CA VAL A 13 -3.04 -7.68 -15.23
C VAL A 13 -3.03 -8.72 -14.12
N LYS A 14 -2.73 -9.98 -14.46
CA LYS A 14 -2.66 -11.08 -13.47
C LYS A 14 -1.62 -10.79 -12.39
N LEU A 15 -0.44 -10.29 -12.77
CA LEU A 15 0.59 -9.91 -11.80
C LEU A 15 0.12 -8.76 -10.89
N LEU A 16 -0.64 -7.80 -11.42
CA LEU A 16 -1.21 -6.72 -10.62
C LEU A 16 -2.21 -7.26 -9.60
N GLU A 17 -3.12 -8.14 -10.03
CA GLU A 17 -4.10 -8.81 -9.16
C GLU A 17 -3.41 -9.61 -8.04
N GLU A 18 -2.41 -10.43 -8.38
CA GLU A 18 -1.64 -11.20 -7.38
C GLU A 18 -0.89 -10.29 -6.39
N SER A 19 -0.39 -9.14 -6.86
CA SER A 19 0.28 -8.16 -5.99
C SER A 19 -0.71 -7.51 -5.02
N ILE A 20 -1.91 -7.18 -5.48
CA ILE A 20 -2.97 -6.61 -4.66
C ILE A 20 -3.44 -7.63 -3.61
N ASP A 21 -3.68 -8.88 -4.00
CA ASP A 21 -4.09 -9.94 -3.08
C ASP A 21 -3.05 -10.16 -1.96
N LEU A 22 -1.76 -10.13 -2.30
CA LEU A 22 -0.71 -10.22 -1.29
C LEU A 22 -0.72 -9.03 -0.32
N ILE A 23 -0.92 -7.80 -0.84
CA ILE A 23 -1.03 -6.60 0.00
C ILE A 23 -2.22 -6.73 0.94
N ASP A 24 -3.38 -7.13 0.43
CA ASP A 24 -4.62 -7.22 1.19
C ASP A 24 -4.57 -8.30 2.27
N THR A 25 -3.95 -9.44 1.96
CA THR A 25 -3.91 -10.59 2.88
C THR A 25 -2.81 -10.50 3.92
N LYS A 26 -1.71 -9.77 3.65
CA LYS A 26 -0.54 -9.74 4.54
C LYS A 26 -0.21 -8.37 5.07
N TYR A 27 -0.25 -7.34 4.23
CA TYR A 27 0.38 -6.06 4.56
C TYR A 27 -0.60 -4.98 5.00
N TRP A 28 -1.80 -4.94 4.42
CA TRP A 28 -2.80 -3.92 4.70
C TRP A 28 -3.49 -4.16 6.03
N LEU A 29 -3.47 -3.15 6.92
CA LEU A 29 -4.22 -3.17 8.16
C LEU A 29 -5.43 -2.26 7.99
N ASP A 30 -6.59 -2.85 7.68
CA ASP A 30 -7.77 -2.06 7.34
C ASP A 30 -8.26 -1.19 8.51
N ASP A 31 -8.14 -1.63 9.76
CA ASP A 31 -8.54 -0.82 10.92
C ASP A 31 -7.61 0.38 11.15
N GLU A 32 -6.32 0.24 10.80
CA GLU A 32 -5.33 1.30 10.99
C GLU A 32 -5.20 2.22 9.76
N GLY A 33 -5.71 1.80 8.59
CA GLY A 33 -5.60 2.55 7.34
C GLY A 33 -4.17 2.75 6.85
N ARG A 34 -3.30 1.77 7.12
CA ARG A 34 -1.87 1.76 6.77
C ARG A 34 -1.34 0.34 6.64
N CYS A 35 -0.10 0.17 6.18
CA CYS A 35 0.55 -1.14 6.12
C CYS A 35 1.56 -1.38 7.25
N VAL A 36 1.81 -2.67 7.51
CA VAL A 36 3.01 -3.14 8.21
C VAL A 36 4.25 -3.00 7.32
N GLU A 37 5.44 -2.95 7.92
CA GLU A 37 6.68 -2.77 7.18
C GLU A 37 7.14 -4.05 6.47
N ALA A 38 7.30 -5.13 7.25
CA ALA A 38 7.95 -6.34 6.78
C ALA A 38 7.50 -7.58 7.56
N TYR A 39 7.62 -8.72 6.88
CA TYR A 39 7.52 -10.05 7.47
C TYR A 39 8.83 -10.79 7.26
N ASP A 40 9.04 -11.84 8.05
CA ASP A 40 9.97 -12.90 7.70
C ASP A 40 9.58 -13.60 6.39
N ARG A 41 10.49 -14.41 5.83
CA ARG A 41 10.25 -15.08 4.53
C ARG A 41 9.06 -16.04 4.53
N THR A 42 8.60 -16.48 5.70
CA THR A 42 7.48 -17.41 5.83
C THR A 42 6.15 -16.72 6.11
N PHE A 43 6.12 -15.39 6.21
CA PHE A 43 4.92 -14.60 6.56
C PHE A 43 4.30 -15.00 7.91
N THR A 44 5.13 -15.35 8.89
CA THR A 44 4.71 -15.73 10.23
C THR A 44 5.03 -14.65 11.25
N ASP A 45 6.23 -14.07 11.18
CA ASP A 45 6.69 -13.07 12.13
C ASP A 45 6.71 -11.68 11.50
N LEU A 46 5.99 -10.75 12.13
CA LEU A 46 5.99 -9.33 11.78
C LEU A 46 7.21 -8.64 12.36
N ASP A 47 7.86 -7.80 11.57
CA ASP A 47 8.76 -6.82 12.13
C ASP A 47 7.97 -5.88 13.06
N THR A 48 8.55 -5.56 14.21
CA THR A 48 7.99 -4.62 15.19
C THR A 48 8.08 -3.17 14.72
N TYR A 49 8.94 -2.87 13.75
CA TYR A 49 9.05 -1.55 13.15
C TYR A 49 7.80 -1.18 12.34
N ARG A 50 7.41 0.09 12.41
CA ARG A 50 6.33 0.69 11.62
C ARG A 50 6.90 1.89 10.88
N GLY A 51 7.35 1.68 9.65
CA GLY A 51 8.00 2.69 8.85
C GLY A 51 7.01 3.57 8.09
N GLN A 52 7.32 4.87 8.06
CA GLN A 52 6.62 5.82 7.19
C GLN A 52 7.02 5.65 5.72
N ASN A 53 8.23 5.14 5.46
CA ASN A 53 8.74 5.01 4.09
C ASN A 53 7.96 3.98 3.27
N ALA A 54 7.68 2.79 3.82
CA ALA A 54 6.86 1.79 3.13
C ALA A 54 5.44 2.31 2.86
N ASN A 55 4.86 3.02 3.82
CA ASN A 55 3.54 3.63 3.68
C ASN A 55 3.53 4.73 2.59
N MET A 56 4.56 5.57 2.51
CA MET A 56 4.72 6.56 1.43
C MET A 56 4.78 5.87 0.05
N HIS A 57 5.60 4.84 -0.12
CA HIS A 57 5.67 4.11 -1.38
C HIS A 57 4.38 3.34 -1.69
N LEU A 58 3.67 2.84 -0.68
CA LEU A 58 2.39 2.17 -0.88
C LEU A 58 1.31 3.16 -1.35
N THR A 59 1.39 4.42 -0.90
CA THR A 59 0.53 5.51 -1.43
C THR A 59 0.74 5.67 -2.94
N GLU A 60 1.99 5.75 -3.40
CA GLU A 60 2.33 5.82 -4.82
C GLU A 60 1.83 4.58 -5.59
N ALA A 61 2.03 3.40 -5.03
CA ALA A 61 1.56 2.15 -5.63
C ALA A 61 0.04 2.09 -5.78
N PHE A 62 -0.72 2.55 -4.78
CA PHE A 62 -2.18 2.61 -4.88
C PHE A 62 -2.66 3.65 -5.89
N LEU A 63 -2.00 4.81 -6.01
CA LEU A 63 -2.32 5.76 -7.07
C LEU A 63 -2.09 5.16 -8.47
N ALA A 64 -0.95 4.48 -8.67
CA ALA A 64 -0.67 3.79 -9.93
C ALA A 64 -1.67 2.65 -10.21
N ALA A 65 -2.11 1.91 -9.19
CA ALA A 65 -3.14 0.88 -9.33
C ALA A 65 -4.50 1.50 -9.70
N TYR A 66 -4.88 2.62 -9.10
CA TYR A 66 -6.07 3.37 -9.50
C TYR A 66 -6.00 3.82 -10.96
N GLU A 67 -4.88 4.36 -11.42
CA GLU A 67 -4.72 4.76 -12.83
C GLU A 67 -4.86 3.56 -13.79
N ALA A 68 -4.36 2.39 -13.39
CA ALA A 68 -4.41 1.18 -14.22
C ALA A 68 -5.78 0.48 -14.23
N THR A 69 -6.60 0.63 -13.18
CA THR A 69 -7.83 -0.15 -12.97
C THR A 69 -9.10 0.68 -12.85
N ASN A 70 -8.96 1.97 -12.55
CA ASN A 70 -10.02 2.90 -12.16
C ASN A 70 -10.82 2.46 -10.91
N ASP A 71 -10.26 1.55 -10.10
CA ASP A 71 -10.88 1.13 -8.83
C ASP A 71 -10.62 2.16 -7.72
N LYS A 72 -11.71 2.82 -7.30
CA LYS A 72 -11.67 3.90 -6.31
C LYS A 72 -11.21 3.47 -4.93
N GLU A 73 -11.24 2.17 -4.61
CA GLU A 73 -10.74 1.68 -3.33
C GLU A 73 -9.24 1.98 -3.18
N PHE A 74 -8.44 1.89 -4.26
CA PHE A 74 -7.02 2.25 -4.18
C PHE A 74 -6.80 3.73 -3.88
N LEU A 75 -7.59 4.62 -4.50
CA LEU A 75 -7.51 6.05 -4.20
C LEU A 75 -7.87 6.33 -2.73
N LYS A 76 -8.92 5.67 -2.21
CA LYS A 76 -9.31 5.78 -0.81
C LYS A 76 -8.20 5.31 0.13
N ARG A 77 -7.57 4.16 -0.15
CA ARG A 77 -6.47 3.64 0.66
C ARG A 77 -5.23 4.55 0.64
N ALA A 78 -4.90 5.11 -0.52
CA ALA A 78 -3.84 6.12 -0.64
C ALA A 78 -4.12 7.35 0.25
N SER A 79 -5.36 7.85 0.26
CA SER A 79 -5.77 8.96 1.14
C SER A 79 -5.65 8.61 2.62
N ARG A 80 -6.08 7.41 3.03
CA ARG A 80 -5.99 6.96 4.43
C ARG A 80 -4.55 6.90 4.94
N ILE A 81 -3.61 6.46 4.09
CA ILE A 81 -2.19 6.47 4.46
C ILE A 81 -1.70 7.91 4.65
N ALA A 82 -1.98 8.78 3.69
CA ALA A 82 -1.53 10.18 3.74
C ALA A 82 -2.06 10.92 4.98
N GLU A 83 -3.34 10.73 5.31
CA GLU A 83 -3.97 11.28 6.52
C GLU A 83 -3.28 10.80 7.80
N ASN A 84 -2.98 9.49 7.89
CA ASN A 84 -2.27 8.91 9.01
C ASN A 84 -0.84 9.48 9.16
N THR A 85 -0.10 9.62 8.06
CA THR A 85 1.27 10.14 8.10
C THR A 85 1.31 11.60 8.52
N VAL A 86 0.43 12.44 7.97
CA VAL A 86 0.36 13.86 8.33
C VAL A 86 -0.12 14.04 9.78
N GLY A 87 -1.15 13.29 10.20
CA GLY A 87 -1.66 13.35 11.58
C GLY A 87 -0.59 12.99 12.62
N GLN A 88 0.27 12.02 12.31
CA GLN A 88 1.41 11.67 13.18
C GLN A 88 2.46 12.79 13.24
N ALA A 89 2.81 13.40 12.11
CA ALA A 89 3.78 14.49 12.08
C ALA A 89 3.31 15.68 12.95
N VAL A 90 2.05 16.10 12.79
CA VAL A 90 1.47 17.21 13.57
C VAL A 90 1.42 16.89 15.06
N SER A 91 1.14 15.64 15.43
CA SER A 91 1.11 15.22 16.84
C SER A 91 2.51 15.14 17.46
N SER A 92 3.53 14.78 16.67
CA SER A 92 4.92 14.70 17.11
C SER A 92 5.58 16.07 17.35
N GLU A 93 5.06 17.14 16.74
CA GLU A 93 5.54 18.51 16.94
C GLU A 93 4.93 19.20 18.18
N GLN A 94 3.95 18.58 18.85
CA GLN A 94 3.30 19.12 20.07
C GLN A 94 3.81 18.47 21.37
N GLY A 95 4.87 17.65 21.30
CA GLY A 95 5.49 16.94 22.44
C GLY A 95 6.73 17.61 22.99
#